data_AF-A0A812I119-F1
#
_entry.id   AF-A0A812I119-F1
#
_cell.length_a   1.000
_cell.length_b   1.000
_cell.length_c   1.000
_cell.angle_alpha   90.00
_cell.angle_beta   90.00
_cell.angle_gamma   90.00
#
_symmetry.space_group_name_H-M   'P 1'
#
loop_
_entity.id
_entity.type
_entity.pdbx_description
1 polymer ?
#
loop_
_entity_poly.entity_id
_entity_poly.type
_entity_poly.pdbx_seq_one_letter_code
_entity_poly.pdbx_strand_id
1 'polypeptide(L)'
;MRVIFLDIDGVLVTRRPCIMEEKLLQNLARVVRESGAKIVLSSDWRRHPEARAEAQQVLASVGLEIIGCTPCKSPYLAQRPTEILEWKREFMRTHPGEKWENWVAIDDRELLTEQNGRFLRGHFVQTHPLRGLTVEAADACIALLRQEVTKADAGPASVCH
;
A
#
# COMPACT_ATOMS: atom_id res chain seq x y z
N MET A 1 3.33 -10.53 -9.20
CA MET A 1 2.30 -9.62 -8.68
C MET A 1 2.94 -8.38 -8.13
N ARG A 2 2.29 -7.23 -8.32
CA ARG A 2 2.66 -5.97 -7.70
C ARG A 2 1.58 -5.53 -6.72
N VAL A 3 1.95 -4.89 -5.62
CA VAL A 3 1.00 -4.58 -4.54
C VAL A 3 1.11 -3.12 -4.10
N ILE A 4 -0.05 -2.48 -3.91
CA ILE A 4 -0.18 -1.18 -3.25
C ILE A 4 -0.74 -1.44 -1.85
N PHE A 5 -0.02 -1.02 -0.80
CA PHE A 5 -0.56 -0.90 0.54
C PHE A 5 -1.08 0.52 0.71
N LEU A 6 -2.39 0.66 0.76
CA LEU A 6 -3.08 1.94 0.62
C LEU A 6 -3.61 2.43 1.97
N ASP A 7 -3.19 3.60 2.42
CA ASP A 7 -3.96 4.41 3.37
C ASP A 7 -5.06 5.22 2.63
N ILE A 8 -6.08 5.67 3.35
CA ILE A 8 -7.20 6.46 2.85
C ILE A 8 -7.08 7.91 3.32
N ASP A 9 -6.97 8.13 4.63
CA ASP A 9 -6.80 9.46 5.19
C ASP A 9 -5.43 10.02 4.79
N GLY A 10 -5.40 11.29 4.38
CA GLY A 10 -4.20 11.95 3.87
C GLY A 10 -3.72 11.46 2.48
N VAL A 11 -4.36 10.45 1.88
CA VAL A 11 -4.05 9.90 0.55
C VAL A 11 -5.18 10.14 -0.44
N LEU A 12 -6.41 9.70 -0.11
CA LEU A 12 -7.62 9.86 -0.93
C LEU A 12 -8.63 10.82 -0.28
N VAL A 13 -8.61 10.90 1.05
CA VAL A 13 -9.41 11.83 1.86
C VAL A 13 -8.46 12.89 2.40
N THR A 14 -8.64 14.16 2.02
CA THR A 14 -7.76 15.25 2.50
C THR A 14 -8.54 16.29 3.31
N ARG A 15 -9.16 17.26 2.64
CA ARG A 15 -9.77 18.43 3.28
C ARG A 15 -11.18 18.18 3.80
N ARG A 16 -11.86 17.20 3.22
CA ARG A 16 -13.23 16.84 3.56
C ARG A 16 -13.22 15.45 4.19
N PRO A 17 -13.34 15.36 5.53
CA PRO A 17 -13.37 14.07 6.21
C PRO A 17 -14.41 13.14 5.58
N CYS A 18 -14.06 11.86 5.47
CA CYS A 18 -14.91 10.81 4.90
C CYS A 18 -15.33 11.01 3.43
N ILE A 19 -14.77 11.99 2.70
CA ILE A 19 -15.07 12.16 1.28
C ILE A 19 -13.80 11.94 0.48
N MET A 20 -13.72 10.79 -0.20
CA MET A 20 -12.64 10.52 -1.15
C MET A 20 -12.75 11.47 -2.34
N GLU A 21 -11.65 12.13 -2.68
CA GLU A 21 -11.64 13.11 -3.76
C GLU A 21 -11.47 12.44 -5.12
N GLU A 22 -12.38 12.75 -6.04
CA GLU A 22 -12.40 12.19 -7.40
C GLU A 22 -11.03 12.26 -8.09
N LYS A 23 -10.34 13.40 -7.99
CA LYS A 23 -9.02 13.57 -8.61
C LYS A 23 -7.97 12.59 -8.06
N LEU A 24 -8.02 12.30 -6.76
CA LEU A 24 -7.07 11.40 -6.09
C LEU A 24 -7.42 9.94 -6.41
N LEU A 25 -8.71 9.61 -6.52
CA LEU A 25 -9.18 8.32 -7.01
C LEU A 25 -8.73 8.06 -8.45
N GLN A 26 -8.84 9.05 -9.34
CA GLN A 26 -8.37 8.93 -10.72
C GLN A 26 -6.84 8.74 -10.80
N ASN A 27 -6.08 9.40 -9.92
CA ASN A 27 -4.64 9.17 -9.81
C ASN A 27 -4.33 7.75 -9.36
N LEU A 28 -5.02 7.22 -8.35
CA LEU A 28 -4.86 5.83 -7.91
C LEU A 28 -5.26 4.84 -9.03
N ALA A 29 -6.36 5.10 -9.73
CA ALA A 29 -6.80 4.31 -10.87
C ALA A 29 -5.75 4.27 -11.98
N ARG A 30 -5.07 5.40 -12.23
CA ARG A 30 -3.93 5.47 -13.14
C ARG A 30 -2.76 4.60 -12.66
N VAL A 31 -2.38 4.69 -11.38
CA VAL A 31 -1.29 3.86 -10.82
C VAL A 31 -1.60 2.38 -11.04
N VAL A 32 -2.80 1.91 -10.70
CA VAL A 32 -3.22 0.52 -10.88
C VAL A 32 -3.23 0.12 -12.35
N ARG A 33 -3.81 0.93 -13.24
CA ARG A 33 -3.87 0.65 -14.68
C ARG A 33 -2.49 0.53 -15.31
N GLU A 34 -1.56 1.42 -14.96
CA GLU A 34 -0.21 1.44 -15.55
C GLU A 34 0.75 0.41 -14.96
N SER A 35 0.52 -0.01 -13.70
CA SER A 35 1.38 -0.99 -13.01
C SER A 35 0.82 -2.41 -13.02
N GLY A 36 -0.49 -2.60 -13.17
CA GLY A 36 -1.17 -3.86 -12.89
C GLY A 36 -1.15 -4.25 -11.41
N ALA A 37 -0.90 -3.31 -10.49
CA ALA A 37 -0.83 -3.61 -9.07
C ALA A 37 -2.20 -3.90 -8.45
N LYS A 38 -2.22 -4.76 -7.44
CA LYS A 38 -3.39 -5.06 -6.60
C LYS A 38 -3.36 -4.22 -5.33
N ILE A 39 -4.53 -3.89 -4.78
CA ILE A 39 -4.64 -3.02 -3.60
C ILE A 39 -4.86 -3.87 -2.35
N VAL A 40 -4.05 -3.62 -1.32
CA VAL A 40 -4.27 -4.08 0.05
C VAL A 40 -4.56 -2.86 0.90
N LEU A 41 -5.67 -2.89 1.62
CA LEU A 41 -6.03 -1.80 2.51
C LEU A 41 -5.12 -1.80 3.74
N SER A 42 -4.34 -0.74 3.90
CA SER A 42 -3.49 -0.47 5.05
C SER A 42 -3.86 0.89 5.65
N SER A 43 -5.14 1.05 6.00
CA SER A 43 -5.72 2.26 6.61
C SER A 43 -6.41 1.94 7.93
N ASP A 44 -6.55 2.90 8.84
CA ASP A 44 -7.35 2.68 10.06
C ASP A 44 -8.83 2.40 9.76
N TRP A 45 -9.31 2.77 8.56
CA TRP A 45 -10.62 2.38 8.04
C TRP A 45 -10.85 0.86 8.07
N ARG A 46 -9.79 0.04 7.94
CA ARG A 46 -9.90 -1.43 7.99
C ARG A 46 -10.35 -1.98 9.35
N ARG A 47 -10.30 -1.16 10.42
CA ARG A 47 -10.73 -1.52 11.78
C ARG A 47 -12.24 -1.48 11.95
N HIS A 48 -12.95 -0.76 11.09
CA HIS A 48 -14.40 -0.57 11.16
C HIS A 48 -15.07 -1.21 9.94
N PRO A 49 -16.00 -2.17 10.10
CA PRO A 49 -16.66 -2.82 8.98
C PRO A 49 -17.33 -1.86 8.00
N GLU A 50 -17.97 -0.81 8.52
CA GLU A 50 -18.66 0.20 7.72
C GLU A 50 -17.68 1.02 6.87
N ALA A 51 -16.61 1.53 7.47
CA ALA A 51 -15.57 2.26 6.73
C ALA A 51 -14.89 1.37 5.69
N ARG A 52 -14.62 0.10 6.02
CA ARG A 52 -14.09 -0.87 5.04
C ARG A 52 -15.05 -1.08 3.87
N ALA A 53 -16.35 -1.21 4.15
CA ALA A 53 -17.36 -1.39 3.11
C ALA A 53 -17.47 -0.14 2.22
N GLU A 54 -17.43 1.05 2.82
CA GLU A 54 -17.40 2.32 2.09
C GLU A 54 -16.18 2.41 1.17
N ALA A 55 -14.98 2.14 1.69
CA ALA A 55 -13.77 2.10 0.88
C ALA A 55 -13.90 1.13 -0.30
N GLN A 56 -14.38 -0.09 -0.04
CA GLN A 56 -14.60 -1.08 -1.09
C GLN A 56 -15.58 -0.59 -2.17
N GLN A 57 -16.68 0.06 -1.77
CA GLN A 57 -17.69 0.59 -2.70
C GLN A 57 -17.15 1.74 -3.55
N VAL A 58 -16.48 2.72 -2.92
CA VAL A 58 -15.94 3.88 -3.63
C VAL A 58 -14.83 3.47 -4.59
N LEU A 59 -13.90 2.60 -4.16
CA LEU A 59 -12.85 2.09 -5.05
C LEU A 59 -13.45 1.27 -6.20
N ALA A 60 -14.45 0.43 -5.93
CA ALA A 60 -15.12 -0.35 -6.98
C ALA A 60 -15.82 0.55 -8.02
N SER A 61 -16.35 1.72 -7.61
CA SER A 61 -16.99 2.67 -8.54
C SER A 61 -16.05 3.22 -9.63
N VAL A 62 -14.74 3.19 -9.39
CA VAL A 62 -13.69 3.58 -10.36
C VAL A 62 -12.94 2.36 -10.91
N GLY A 63 -13.48 1.16 -10.77
CA GLY A 63 -12.91 -0.09 -11.29
C GLY A 63 -11.72 -0.63 -10.51
N LEU A 64 -11.57 -0.24 -9.24
CA LEU A 64 -10.51 -0.71 -8.35
C LEU A 64 -11.00 -1.78 -7.38
N GLU A 65 -10.13 -2.74 -7.08
CA GLU A 65 -10.43 -3.88 -6.23
C GLU A 65 -9.42 -3.99 -5.07
N ILE A 66 -9.92 -4.14 -3.85
CA ILE A 66 -9.12 -4.43 -2.65
C ILE A 66 -9.07 -5.95 -2.49
N ILE A 67 -7.88 -6.54 -2.54
CA ILE A 67 -7.68 -8.00 -2.41
C ILE A 67 -7.50 -8.47 -0.97
N GLY A 68 -7.35 -7.54 -0.02
CA GLY A 68 -7.11 -7.87 1.37
C GLY A 68 -6.88 -6.63 2.24
N CYS A 69 -6.68 -6.86 3.53
CA CYS A 69 -6.33 -5.83 4.49
C CYS A 69 -5.13 -6.27 5.32
N THR A 70 -4.24 -5.33 5.67
CA THR A 70 -3.17 -5.64 6.64
C THR A 70 -3.77 -5.96 8.01
N PRO A 71 -3.09 -6.75 8.87
CA PRO A 71 -3.52 -7.00 10.23
C PRO A 71 -3.84 -5.72 11.00
N CYS A 72 -4.77 -5.82 11.96
CA CYS A 72 -5.10 -4.74 12.89
C CYS A 72 -4.35 -4.98 14.20
N LYS A 73 -3.10 -4.52 14.28
CA LYS A 73 -2.37 -4.53 15.55
C LYS A 73 -2.85 -3.40 16.46
N SER A 74 -2.29 -3.32 17.66
CA SER A 74 -2.64 -2.31 18.67
C SER A 74 -2.71 -0.90 18.05
N PRO A 75 -3.83 -0.17 18.18
CA PRO A 75 -3.97 1.18 17.65
C PRO A 75 -3.12 2.20 18.43
N TYR A 76 -2.60 1.83 19.61
CA TYR A 76 -1.82 2.71 20.48
C TYR A 76 -0.33 2.78 20.11
N LEU A 77 0.12 1.99 19.12
CA LEU A 77 1.50 1.98 18.66
C LEU A 77 1.56 2.28 17.17
N ALA A 78 2.49 3.16 16.78
CA ALA A 78 2.78 3.45 15.38
C ALA A 78 3.56 2.27 14.75
N GLN A 79 2.82 1.34 14.15
CA GLN A 79 3.34 0.05 13.66
C GLN A 79 2.79 -0.34 12.29
N ARG A 80 2.35 0.63 11.48
CA ARG A 80 1.85 0.39 10.12
C ARG A 80 2.86 -0.38 9.26
N PRO A 81 4.19 -0.10 9.31
CA PRO A 81 5.17 -0.91 8.60
C PRO A 81 5.20 -2.37 9.04
N THR A 82 5.07 -2.64 10.34
CA THR A 82 5.01 -4.01 10.87
C THR A 82 3.82 -4.78 10.32
N GLU A 83 2.65 -4.15 10.24
CA GLU A 83 1.42 -4.76 9.70
C GLU A 83 1.57 -5.09 8.21
N ILE A 84 2.17 -4.18 7.42
CA ILE A 84 2.47 -4.39 6.00
C ILE A 84 3.42 -5.58 5.80
N LEU A 85 4.51 -5.64 6.56
CA LEU A 85 5.50 -6.71 6.45
C LEU A 85 4.91 -8.07 6.86
N GLU A 86 4.04 -8.10 7.87
CA GLU A 86 3.34 -9.31 8.30
C GLU A 86 2.37 -9.82 7.22
N TRP A 87 1.58 -8.92 6.63
CA TRP A 87 0.69 -9.29 5.52
C TRP A 87 1.48 -9.87 4.35
N LYS A 88 2.57 -9.21 3.94
CA LYS A 88 3.44 -9.67 2.85
C LYS A 88 4.01 -11.06 3.14
N ARG A 89 4.55 -11.28 4.34
CA ARG A 89 5.12 -12.57 4.75
C ARG A 89 4.06 -13.67 4.72
N GLU A 90 2.87 -13.40 5.25
CA GLU A 90 1.77 -14.35 5.29
C GLU A 90 1.26 -14.67 3.88
N PHE A 91 1.16 -13.66 3.02
CA PHE A 91 0.79 -13.84 1.62
C PHE A 91 1.76 -14.78 0.90
N MET A 92 3.07 -14.53 1.00
CA MET A 92 4.10 -15.38 0.39
C MET A 92 4.07 -16.82 0.92
N ARG A 93 3.78 -16.98 2.22
CA ARG A 93 3.69 -18.30 2.87
C ARG A 93 2.48 -19.10 2.37
N THR A 94 1.35 -18.43 2.16
CA THR A 94 0.08 -19.06 1.76
C THR A 94 -0.06 -19.23 0.25
N HIS A 95 0.72 -18.49 -0.54
CA HIS A 95 0.71 -18.53 -2.01
C HIS A 95 2.13 -18.79 -2.57
N PRO A 96 2.75 -19.94 -2.25
CA PRO A 96 4.16 -20.20 -2.59
C PRO A 96 4.47 -20.25 -4.10
N GLY A 97 3.44 -20.39 -4.95
CA GLY A 97 3.57 -20.35 -6.41
C GLY A 97 3.40 -18.95 -7.02
N GLU A 98 2.94 -17.97 -6.24
CA GLU A 98 2.74 -16.62 -6.76
C GLU A 98 4.02 -15.81 -6.70
N LYS A 99 4.52 -15.42 -7.87
CA LYS A 99 5.70 -14.56 -7.98
C LYS A 99 5.39 -13.20 -7.39
N TRP A 100 6.03 -12.83 -6.28
CA TRP A 100 6.02 -11.47 -5.76
C TRP A 100 7.04 -10.60 -6.51
N GLU A 101 6.62 -9.45 -7.04
CA GLU A 101 7.49 -8.48 -7.71
C GLU A 101 7.69 -7.26 -6.80
N ASN A 102 7.21 -6.08 -7.21
CA ASN A 102 7.37 -4.84 -6.46
C ASN A 102 6.13 -4.49 -5.66
N TRP A 103 6.32 -3.60 -4.70
CA TRP A 103 5.23 -3.09 -3.89
C TRP A 103 5.53 -1.67 -3.44
N VAL A 104 4.48 -0.94 -3.10
CA VAL A 104 4.58 0.41 -2.56
C VAL A 104 3.55 0.59 -1.43
N ALA A 105 3.97 1.21 -0.34
CA ALA A 105 3.08 1.77 0.66
C ALA A 105 2.82 3.25 0.32
N ILE A 106 1.55 3.66 0.35
CA ILE A 106 1.12 5.03 0.10
C ILE A 106 0.39 5.49 1.35
N ASP A 107 0.95 6.49 2.04
CA ASP A 107 0.52 6.92 3.37
C ASP A 107 0.96 8.38 3.58
N ASP A 108 0.22 9.16 4.36
CA ASP A 108 0.63 10.53 4.71
C ASP A 108 1.55 10.58 5.93
N ARG A 109 1.52 9.54 6.77
CA ARG A 109 2.40 9.40 7.94
C ARG A 109 3.84 9.16 7.51
N GLU A 110 4.78 9.53 8.36
CA GLU A 110 6.21 9.30 8.12
C GLU A 110 6.59 7.83 8.43
N LEU A 111 6.11 6.88 7.63
CA LEU A 111 6.22 5.45 7.93
C LEU A 111 7.66 4.95 8.14
N LEU A 112 8.66 5.64 7.59
CA LEU A 112 10.07 5.28 7.77
C LEU A 112 10.59 5.49 9.20
N THR A 113 9.94 6.35 9.99
CA THR A 113 10.31 6.61 11.40
C THR A 113 9.53 5.72 12.38
N GLU A 114 8.50 5.03 11.91
CA GLU A 114 7.73 4.07 12.71
C GLU A 114 8.48 2.76 12.96
N GLN A 115 7.92 1.93 13.84
CA GLN A 115 8.47 0.60 14.11
C GLN A 115 8.55 -0.22 12.81
N ASN A 116 9.75 -0.74 12.52
CA ASN A 116 10.10 -1.46 11.28
C ASN A 116 10.02 -0.63 9.99
N GLY A 117 9.87 0.70 10.08
CA GLY A 117 9.83 1.62 8.94
C GLY A 117 11.04 1.55 8.01
N ARG A 118 12.22 1.25 8.54
CA ARG A 118 13.46 1.08 7.74
C ARG A 118 13.35 0.05 6.61
N PHE A 119 12.47 -0.94 6.72
CA PHE A 119 12.26 -1.97 5.69
C PHE A 119 11.34 -1.53 4.55
N LEU A 120 10.73 -0.33 4.66
CA LEU A 120 9.93 0.29 3.61
C LEU A 120 10.76 1.22 2.72
N ARG A 121 12.06 1.39 2.98
CA ARG A 121 12.94 2.19 2.11
C ARG A 121 12.95 1.61 0.69
N GLY A 122 12.71 2.46 -0.31
CA GLY A 122 12.54 2.03 -1.70
C GLY A 122 11.15 1.45 -2.02
N HIS A 123 10.23 1.42 -1.06
CA HIS A 123 8.87 0.88 -1.22
C HIS A 123 7.82 1.80 -0.58
N PHE A 124 8.11 3.08 -0.41
CA PHE A 124 7.23 4.02 0.28
C PHE A 124 7.15 5.35 -0.46
N VAL A 125 5.92 5.83 -0.64
CA VAL A 125 5.61 7.17 -1.14
C VAL A 125 4.79 7.87 -0.07
N GLN A 126 5.39 8.88 0.55
CA GLN A 126 4.70 9.71 1.52
C GLN A 126 3.88 10.79 0.79
N THR A 127 2.58 10.83 1.05
CA THR A 127 1.72 11.93 0.58
C THR A 127 1.75 13.09 1.57
N HIS A 128 1.29 14.26 1.14
CA HIS A 128 1.02 15.35 2.05
C HIS A 128 -0.46 15.30 2.46
N PRO A 129 -0.82 15.35 3.76
CA PRO A 129 -2.19 15.10 4.22
C PRO A 129 -3.25 16.01 3.60
N LEU A 130 -2.91 17.27 3.27
CA LEU A 130 -3.81 18.23 2.62
C LEU A 130 -3.80 18.22 1.08
N ARG A 131 -2.98 17.37 0.45
CA ARG A 131 -2.83 17.27 -1.01
C ARG A 131 -3.12 15.87 -1.55
N GLY A 132 -2.90 14.83 -0.75
CA GLY A 132 -3.18 13.45 -1.12
C GLY A 132 -2.22 12.88 -2.16
N LEU A 133 -2.69 11.86 -2.87
CA LEU A 133 -2.01 11.22 -4.00
C LEU A 133 -2.05 12.13 -5.23
N THR A 134 -1.15 13.12 -5.29
CA THR A 134 -0.99 14.01 -6.44
C THR A 134 -0.47 13.24 -7.67
N VAL A 135 -0.43 13.91 -8.83
CA VAL A 135 0.10 13.31 -10.07
C VAL A 135 1.56 12.87 -9.89
N GLU A 136 2.37 13.70 -9.23
CA GLU A 136 3.79 13.43 -8.96
C GLU A 136 3.97 12.24 -8.02
N ALA A 137 3.13 12.15 -6.98
CA ALA A 137 3.13 11.00 -6.07
C ALA A 137 2.70 9.72 -6.79
N ALA A 138 1.72 9.80 -7.70
CA ALA A 138 1.30 8.69 -8.54
C ALA A 138 2.41 8.25 -9.51
N ASP A 139 3.15 9.18 -10.12
CA ASP A 139 4.31 8.86 -10.96
C ASP A 139 5.40 8.15 -10.17
N ALA A 140 5.68 8.59 -8.94
CA ALA A 140 6.61 7.91 -8.05
C ALA A 140 6.17 6.48 -7.73
N CYS A 141 4.86 6.27 -7.46
CA CYS A 141 4.31 4.94 -7.24
C CYS A 141 4.49 4.04 -8.48
N ILE A 142 4.18 4.55 -9.67
CA ILE A 142 4.32 3.81 -10.94
C ILE A 142 5.78 3.42 -11.17
N ALA A 143 6.71 4.35 -10.93
CA ALA A 143 8.14 4.09 -11.05
C ALA A 143 8.59 2.96 -10.13
N LEU A 144 8.23 3.00 -8.83
CA LEU A 144 8.55 1.93 -7.88
C LEU A 144 7.94 0.58 -8.27
N LEU A 145 6.70 0.58 -8.74
CA LEU A 145 5.99 -0.66 -9.08
C LEU A 145 6.52 -1.30 -10.36
N ARG A 146 7.03 -0.51 -11.31
CA ARG A 146 7.52 -0.98 -12.61
C ARG A 146 9.03 -1.27 -12.65
N GLN A 147 9.78 -0.96 -11.61
CA GLN A 147 11.21 -1.28 -11.55
C GLN A 147 11.46 -2.78 -11.81
N GLU A 148 12.48 -3.12 -12.59
CA GLU A 148 12.88 -4.51 -12.67
C GLU A 148 13.50 -4.93 -11.34
N VAL A 149 13.07 -6.07 -10.79
CA VAL A 149 13.72 -6.65 -9.62
C VAL A 149 15.12 -7.08 -10.05
N THR A 150 16.11 -6.22 -9.85
CA THR A 150 17.51 -6.58 -10.08
C THR A 150 17.88 -7.70 -9.12
N LYS A 151 18.41 -8.81 -9.65
CA LYS A 151 18.79 -10.05 -8.94
C LYS A 151 19.83 -9.92 -7.80
N ALA A 152 20.11 -8.72 -7.31
CA ALA A 152 21.17 -8.46 -6.34
C ALA A 152 20.82 -8.80 -4.88
N ASP A 153 19.53 -8.94 -4.53
CA ASP A 153 19.09 -9.21 -3.14
C ASP A 153 18.71 -10.68 -2.86
N ALA A 154 19.13 -11.61 -3.72
CA ALA A 154 19.15 -13.02 -3.33
C ALA A 154 20.25 -13.21 -2.27
N GLY A 155 19.89 -13.00 -1.00
CA GLY A 155 20.72 -13.40 0.14
C GLY A 155 21.18 -14.86 -0.01
N PRO A 156 22.32 -15.24 0.58
CA PRO A 156 22.97 -16.51 0.30
C PRO A 156 22.00 -17.64 0.62
N ALA A 157 21.76 -18.49 -0.38
CA ALA A 157 21.11 -19.77 -0.15
C ALA A 157 21.88 -20.48 0.97
N SER A 158 21.21 -20.76 2.08
CA SER A 158 21.76 -21.62 3.14
C SER A 158 22.25 -22.90 2.50
N VAL A 159 23.58 -23.07 2.52
CA VAL A 159 24.23 -24.34 2.19
C VAL A 159 23.91 -25.29 3.33
N CYS A 160 23.16 -26.35 3.02
CA CYS A 160 22.98 -27.49 3.90
C CYS A 160 24.34 -28.19 4.09
N HIS A 161 24.75 -28.38 5.34
CA HIS A 161 25.62 -29.48 5.78
C HIS A 161 25.00 -30.11 7.01
#